data_AF-A0A6M7WVV7-F1
#
_entry.id   AF-A0A6M7WVV7-F1
#
_cell.length_a   1.000
_cell.length_b   1.000
_cell.length_c   1.000
_cell.angle_alpha   90.00
_cell.angle_beta   90.00
_cell.angle_gamma   90.00
#
_symmetry.space_group_name_H-M   'P 1'
#
loop_
_entity.id
_entity.type
_entity.pdbx_description
1 polymer ?
#
loop_
_entity_poly.entity_id
_entity_poly.type
_entity_poly.pdbx_seq_one_letter_code
_entity_poly.pdbx_strand_id
1 'polypeptide(L)' 'MANRLRTDHIYQRAHALAEGGVHQSPAEIVAALLAEGYPEAAELLNSENIRADLRRVCGAATASGQQCATNLGLRY' A
#
# COMPACT_ATOMS: atom_id res chain seq x y z
N MET A 1 6.39 2.42 -24.34
CA MET A 1 7.03 1.43 -23.45
C MET A 1 7.40 1.98 -22.07
N ALA A 2 7.60 3.30 -21.88
CA ALA A 2 7.90 3.90 -20.56
C ALA A 2 6.77 3.82 -19.51
N ASN A 3 5.51 3.79 -19.94
CA ASN A 3 4.36 3.78 -19.01
C ASN A 3 4.30 2.50 -18.17
N ARG A 4 4.60 1.34 -18.77
CA ARG A 4 4.49 0.04 -18.08
C ARG A 4 5.52 -0.11 -16.96
N LEU A 5 6.76 0.32 -17.20
CA LEU A 5 7.83 0.28 -16.20
C LEU A 5 7.55 1.22 -15.02
N ARG A 6 6.96 2.40 -15.27
CA ARG A 6 6.57 3.31 -14.20
C ARG A 6 5.42 2.76 -13.36
N THR A 7 4.39 2.20 -13.99
CA THR A 7 3.27 1.57 -13.29
C THR A 7 3.73 0.40 -12.43
N ASP A 8 4.60 -0.46 -12.97
CA ASP A 8 5.14 -1.62 -12.26
C ASP A 8 5.96 -1.20 -11.04
N HIS A 9 6.77 -0.15 -11.17
CA HIS A 9 7.57 0.40 -10.07
C HIS A 9 6.71 1.04 -8.96
N ILE A 10 5.64 1.75 -9.34
CA ILE A 10 4.66 2.30 -8.38
C ILE A 10 3.94 1.15 -7.66
N TYR A 11 3.58 0.08 -8.38
CA TYR A 11 2.94 -1.09 -7.80
C TYR A 11 3.86 -1.83 -6.83
N GLN A 12 5.13 -2.05 -7.19
CA GLN A 12 6.12 -2.67 -6.31
C GLN A 12 6.32 -1.85 -5.02
N ARG A 13 6.39 -0.52 -5.11
CA ARG A 13 6.45 0.33 -3.91
C ARG A 13 5.20 0.22 -3.07
N ALA A 14 4.02 0.27 -3.68
CA ALA A 14 2.75 0.13 -2.98
C ALA A 14 2.67 -1.22 -2.25
N HIS A 15 3.16 -2.29 -2.89
CA HIS A 15 3.22 -3.63 -2.32
C HIS A 15 4.22 -3.70 -1.16
N ALA A 16 5.42 -3.14 -1.30
CA ALA A 16 6.40 -3.09 -0.21
C ALA A 16 5.86 -2.31 1.02
N LEU A 17 5.12 -1.23 0.79
CA LEU A 17 4.43 -0.45 1.83
C LEU A 17 3.30 -1.26 2.50
N ALA A 18 2.57 -2.08 1.73
CA ALA A 18 1.54 -2.97 2.25
C ALA A 18 2.14 -4.15 3.05
N GLU A 19 3.21 -4.77 2.56
CA GLU A 19 3.92 -5.89 3.20
C GLU A 19 4.65 -5.47 4.48
N GLY A 20 5.09 -4.21 4.55
CA GLY A 20 5.68 -3.64 5.76
C GLY A 20 4.68 -3.52 6.91
N GLY A 21 3.38 -3.69 6.66
CA GLY A 21 2.34 -3.62 7.68
C GLY A 21 2.17 -2.23 8.34
N VAL A 22 2.86 -1.21 7.81
CA VAL A 22 2.82 0.18 8.31
C VAL A 22 1.48 0.82 7.95
N HIS A 23 0.93 0.50 6.79
CA HIS A 23 -0.31 1.08 6.29
C HIS A 23 -1.42 0.03 6.26
N GLN A 24 -2.48 0.28 7.02
CA GLN A 24 -3.63 -0.63 7.11
C GLN A 24 -4.68 -0.41 6.01
N SER A 25 -4.53 0.69 5.27
CA SER A 25 -5.48 1.09 4.23
C SER A 25 -4.77 1.45 2.94
N PRO A 26 -5.32 1.06 1.78
CA PRO A 26 -4.77 1.46 0.48
C PRO A 26 -4.76 2.98 0.30
N ALA A 27 -5.61 3.72 1.01
CA ALA A 27 -5.59 5.19 1.03
C ALA A 27 -4.30 5.77 1.65
N GLU A 28 -3.75 5.13 2.68
CA GLU A 28 -2.49 5.57 3.30
C GLU A 28 -1.29 5.26 2.41
N ILE A 29 -1.29 4.08 1.77
CA ILE A 29 -0.26 3.70 0.79
C ILE A 29 -0.23 4.72 -0.36
N VAL A 30 -1.41 5.11 -0.85
CA VAL A 30 -1.55 6.17 -1.85
C VAL A 30 -0.99 7.48 -1.31
N ALA A 31 -1.41 7.93 -0.12
CA ALA A 31 -0.93 9.17 0.48
C ALA A 31 0.61 9.21 0.64
N ALA A 32 1.23 8.09 1.04
CA ALA A 32 2.69 7.96 1.12
C ALA A 32 3.34 8.14 -0.26
N LEU A 33 2.81 7.48 -1.29
CA LEU A 33 3.31 7.63 -2.66
C LEU A 33 3.15 9.05 -3.21
N LEU A 34 2.04 9.74 -2.89
CA LEU A 34 1.89 11.15 -3.24
C LEU A 34 2.95 12.02 -2.55
N ALA A 35 3.22 11.78 -1.27
CA ALA A 35 4.22 12.52 -0.51
C ALA A 35 5.66 12.28 -1.05
N GLU A 36 5.92 11.09 -1.59
CA GLU A 36 7.17 10.77 -2.27
C GLU A 36 7.32 11.39 -3.67
N GLY A 37 6.28 12.04 -4.19
CA GLY A 37 6.29 12.71 -5.49
C GLY A 37 5.72 11.88 -6.64
N TYR A 38 4.90 10.87 -6.34
CA TYR A 38 4.18 10.07 -7.34
C TYR A 38 2.69 10.40 -7.36
N PRO A 39 2.27 11.54 -7.94
CA PRO A 39 0.86 11.91 -8.02
C PRO A 39 0.06 10.93 -8.88
N GLU A 40 0.70 10.30 -9.86
CA GLU A 40 0.12 9.27 -10.74
C GLU A 40 -0.29 8.00 -9.98
N ALA A 41 0.30 7.76 -8.79
CA ALA A 41 -0.06 6.63 -7.94
C ALA A 41 -1.50 6.73 -7.43
N ALA A 42 -2.02 7.95 -7.25
CA ALA A 42 -3.40 8.18 -6.85
C ALA A 42 -4.37 7.58 -7.86
N GLU A 43 -4.19 7.86 -9.14
CA GLU A 43 -5.06 7.38 -10.22
C GLU A 43 -4.86 5.88 -10.48
N LEU A 44 -3.59 5.44 -10.54
CA LEU A 44 -3.24 4.06 -10.84
C LEU A 44 -3.70 3.08 -9.74
N LEU A 45 -3.47 3.42 -8.47
CA LEU A 45 -3.80 2.55 -7.34
C LEU A 45 -5.24 2.73 -6.83
N ASN A 46 -5.98 3.75 -7.30
CA ASN A 46 -7.40 3.93 -6.98
C ASN A 46 -8.31 2.92 -7.70
N SER A 47 -7.77 2.13 -8.63
CA SER A 47 -8.49 1.00 -9.24
C SER A 47 -8.93 -0.03 -8.19
N GLU A 48 -10.19 -0.44 -8.22
CA GLU A 48 -10.77 -1.36 -7.23
C GLU A 48 -10.00 -2.67 -7.10
N ASN A 49 -9.54 -3.23 -8.23
CA ASN A 49 -8.75 -4.45 -8.26
C ASN A 49 -7.41 -4.32 -7.50
N ILE A 50 -6.76 -3.16 -7.62
CA ILE A 50 -5.49 -2.85 -6.95
C ILE A 50 -5.72 -2.64 -5.45
N ARG A 51 -6.80 -1.93 -5.08
CA ARG A 51 -7.16 -1.74 -3.66
C ARG A 51 -7.52 -3.04 -2.97
N ALA A 52 -8.18 -3.96 -3.67
CA ALA A 52 -8.50 -5.29 -3.16
C ALA A 52 -7.22 -6.12 -2.94
N ASP A 53 -6.28 -6.07 -3.88
CA ASP A 53 -4.98 -6.75 -3.74
C ASP A 53 -4.17 -6.19 -2.56
N LEU A 54 -4.00 -4.86 -2.50
CA LEU A 54 -3.28 -4.21 -1.39
C LEU A 54 -3.92 -4.49 -0.02
N ARG A 55 -5.27 -4.53 0.05
CA ARG A 55 -5.97 -4.96 1.28
C ARG A 55 -5.65 -6.40 1.65
N ARG A 56 -5.53 -7.30 0.67
CA ARG A 56 -5.21 -8.70 0.90
C ARG A 56 -3.78 -8.87 1.40
N VAL A 57 -2.83 -8.15 0.78
CA VAL A 57 -1.41 -8.13 1.17
C VAL A 57 -1.26 -7.55 2.57
N CYS A 58 -1.92 -6.43 2.86
CA CYS A 58 -1.94 -5.83 4.18
C CYS A 58 -2.57 -6.76 5.24
N GLY A 59 -3.68 -7.43 4.89
CA GLY A 59 -4.30 -8.46 5.74
C GLY A 59 -3.38 -9.65 6.00
N ALA A 60 -2.63 -10.10 4.97
CA ALA A 60 -1.64 -11.17 5.10
C ALA A 60 -0.44 -10.74 5.96
N ALA A 61 0.05 -9.50 5.82
CA ALA A 61 1.11 -8.94 6.65
C ALA A 61 0.68 -8.82 8.13
N THR A 62 -0.58 -8.41 8.34
CA THR A 62 -1.21 -8.38 9.67
C THR A 62 -1.32 -9.78 10.27
N ALA A 63 -1.80 -10.77 9.49
CA ALA A 63 -1.94 -12.15 9.93
C ALA A 63 -0.58 -12.84 10.17
N SER A 64 0.46 -12.44 9.44
CA SER A 64 1.82 -12.98 9.58
C SER A 64 2.58 -12.40 10.78
N GLY A 65 1.97 -11.52 11.58
CA GLY A 65 2.63 -10.89 12.73
C GLY A 65 3.68 -9.85 12.34
N GLN A 66 3.73 -9.48 11.06
CA GLN A 66 4.64 -8.47 10.50
C GLN A 66 4.14 -7.04 10.73
N GLN A 67 3.18 -6.88 11.66
CA GLN A 67 2.87 -5.60 12.26
C GLN A 67 4.15 -5.10 12.92
N CYS A 68 4.87 -4.21 12.24
CA CYS A 68 5.94 -3.44 12.84
C CYS A 68 5.35 -2.61 13.98
N ALA A 69 5.32 -3.19 15.18
CA ALA A 69 5.30 -2.60 16.51
C ALA A 69 4.46 -1.32 16.75
N THR A 70 3.43 -1.03 15.96
CA THR A 70 2.51 0.07 16.28
C THR A 70 1.30 -0.56 16.95
N ASN A 71 1.49 -0.89 18.22
CA ASN A 71 0.42 -1.07 19.18
C ASN A 71 -0.38 0.24 19.28
N LEU A 72 -1.26 0.49 18.32
CA LEU A 72 -2.53 1.18 18.57
C LEU A 72 -3.55 0.05 18.74
N GLY A 73 -3.59 -0.63 19.89
CA GLY A 73 -4.06 0.05 21.09
C GLY A 73 -5.53 0.45 20.96
N LEU A 74 -6.35 -0.25 20.17
CA LEU A 74 -7.82 -0.15 20.27
C LEU A 74 -8.40 -1.41 20.88
N ARG A 75 -8.32 -1.45 22.21
CA ARG A 75 -9.37 -2.00 23.07
C ARG A 75 -10.26 -0.83 23.46
N TYR A 76 -11.48 -0.80 22.94
CA TYR A 76 -12.64 -0.21 23.60
C TYR A 76 -13.83 -1.13 23.37
#